data_AF-W9XQ36-F1
#
_entry.id   AF-W9XQ36-F1
#
_cell.length_a   1.000
_cell.length_b   1.000
_cell.length_c   1.000
_cell.angle_alpha   90.00
_cell.angle_beta   90.00
_cell.angle_gamma   90.00
#
_symmetry.space_group_name_H-M   'P 1'
#
loop_
_entity.id
_entity.type
_entity.pdbx_description
1 polymer ?
#
loop_
_entity_poly.entity_id
_entity_poly.type
_entity_poly.pdbx_seq_one_letter_code
_entity_poly.pdbx_strand_id
1 'polypeptide(L)'
;MGGNGALHTNPFIVNGRTVDIHITTRGSDWYWAVMSVMGTTMLAILAISFLKPASNRLFYYILSLVAFVAMVEHYSMASNLGWVPIDVEWRRSSHLVSGVNRQIWWVRYCGWFLIWPLLSAIVLLASVVPGIQVFWTCFLSCSMAILAVVGAVVRTDYKWGYYGFWIWCWLLIGYQLIWLPRKFALALGKDVAFAHNITAGWVWMLWMLYPICWGVSEGGNVIPPDSEFIFYGILDCCLIPITSAFFLFSHWTIDPARLGLKMRTYDDPLNIHSTSNQEKMAPRGQTEGITEAGDASQRAPVTEGEVPATTA
;
A
#
# COMPACT_ATOMS: atom_id res chain seq x y z
N MET A 1 -18.13 -16.02 36.26
CA MET A 1 -18.79 -15.44 35.07
C MET A 1 -17.74 -15.36 33.97
N GLY A 2 -17.81 -16.26 32.99
CA GLY A 2 -16.92 -16.23 31.81
C GLY A 2 -17.64 -15.52 30.67
N GLY A 3 -17.03 -14.49 30.10
CA GLY A 3 -17.60 -13.65 29.05
C GLY A 3 -16.73 -12.42 28.83
N ASN A 4 -16.99 -11.68 27.75
CA ASN A 4 -16.24 -10.46 27.44
C ASN A 4 -16.50 -9.35 28.49
N GLY A 5 -15.50 -9.10 29.32
CA GLY A 5 -15.51 -8.07 30.38
C GLY A 5 -14.88 -6.74 29.98
N ALA A 6 -14.59 -6.52 28.69
CA ALA A 6 -13.87 -5.33 28.22
C ALA A 6 -14.59 -4.03 28.62
N LEU A 7 -15.91 -3.95 28.41
CA LEU A 7 -16.69 -2.73 28.69
C LEU A 7 -16.88 -2.44 30.18
N HIS A 8 -16.74 -3.46 31.03
CA HIS A 8 -16.73 -3.28 32.48
C HIS A 8 -15.38 -2.76 32.96
N THR A 9 -14.29 -3.24 32.33
CA THR A 9 -12.91 -2.87 32.70
C THR A 9 -12.55 -1.48 32.18
N ASN A 10 -12.94 -1.19 30.93
CA ASN A 10 -12.69 0.06 30.24
C ASN A 10 -14.02 0.80 30.06
N PRO A 11 -14.37 1.70 30.99
CA PRO A 11 -15.69 2.34 31.03
C PRO A 11 -15.88 3.38 29.91
N PHE A 12 -17.12 3.81 29.73
CA PHE A 12 -17.56 4.81 28.74
C PHE A 12 -17.26 6.26 29.15
N ILE A 13 -16.06 6.51 29.68
CA ILE A 13 -15.59 7.84 30.10
C ILE A 13 -14.15 8.05 29.66
N VAL A 14 -13.88 9.16 28.97
CA VAL A 14 -12.54 9.57 28.54
C VAL A 14 -12.39 11.07 28.80
N ASN A 15 -11.25 11.49 29.37
CA ASN A 15 -10.96 12.90 29.69
C ASN A 15 -12.08 13.60 30.47
N GLY A 16 -12.70 12.90 31.43
CA GLY A 16 -13.78 13.42 32.27
C GLY A 16 -15.14 13.56 31.57
N ARG A 17 -15.30 13.05 30.35
CA ARG A 17 -16.55 13.11 29.58
C ARG A 17 -17.11 11.72 29.31
N THR A 18 -18.36 11.49 29.72
CA THR A 18 -19.10 10.25 29.41
C THR A 18 -19.65 10.29 27.99
N VAL A 19 -19.79 9.12 27.38
CA VAL A 19 -20.40 8.99 26.05
C VAL A 19 -21.84 8.47 26.13
N ASP A 20 -22.75 9.06 25.35
CA ASP A 20 -24.17 8.65 25.32
C ASP A 20 -24.40 7.53 24.29
N ILE A 21 -23.88 7.72 23.08
CA ILE A 21 -24.06 6.77 21.96
C ILE A 21 -22.76 5.95 21.82
N HIS A 22 -22.78 4.72 22.32
CA HIS A 22 -21.62 3.86 22.42
C HIS A 22 -21.89 2.40 22.03
N ILE A 23 -20.84 1.60 21.89
CA ILE A 23 -20.96 0.17 21.57
C ILE A 23 -21.56 -0.63 22.75
N THR A 24 -22.12 -1.79 22.45
CA THR A 24 -22.51 -2.80 23.43
C THR A 24 -21.51 -3.96 23.47
N THR A 25 -21.68 -4.90 24.41
CA THR A 25 -20.85 -6.11 24.48
C THR A 25 -20.86 -6.88 23.16
N ARG A 26 -21.96 -6.85 22.41
CA ARG A 26 -22.06 -7.50 21.09
C ARG A 26 -21.15 -6.84 20.04
N GLY A 27 -21.05 -5.51 20.04
CA GLY A 27 -20.10 -4.80 19.18
C GLY A 27 -18.66 -5.15 19.54
N SER A 28 -18.35 -5.17 20.84
CA SER A 28 -17.03 -5.58 21.33
C SER A 28 -16.69 -7.04 20.96
N ASP A 29 -17.63 -7.98 21.12
CA ASP A 29 -17.47 -9.40 20.73
C ASP A 29 -17.19 -9.56 19.24
N TRP A 30 -17.89 -8.81 18.39
CA TRP A 30 -17.64 -8.81 16.96
C TRP A 30 -16.21 -8.38 16.62
N TYR A 31 -15.71 -7.32 17.23
CA TYR A 31 -14.34 -6.87 16.98
C TYR A 31 -13.26 -7.77 17.60
N TRP A 32 -13.57 -8.53 18.67
CA TRP A 32 -12.69 -9.62 19.11
C TRP A 32 -12.56 -10.71 18.03
N ALA A 33 -13.66 -11.05 17.36
CA ALA A 33 -13.63 -11.99 16.24
C ALA A 33 -12.83 -11.42 15.05
N VAL A 34 -13.06 -10.17 14.66
CA VAL A 34 -12.30 -9.53 13.56
C VAL A 34 -10.82 -9.45 13.90
N MET A 35 -10.45 -9.06 15.13
CA MET A 35 -9.07 -9.06 15.61
C MET A 35 -8.41 -10.45 15.44
N SER A 36 -9.12 -11.51 15.83
CA SER A 36 -8.63 -12.89 15.70
C SER A 36 -8.43 -13.31 14.25
N VAL A 37 -9.32 -12.89 13.35
CA VAL A 37 -9.19 -13.11 11.90
C VAL A 37 -7.97 -12.38 11.34
N MET A 38 -7.73 -11.12 11.73
CA MET A 38 -6.56 -10.34 11.30
C MET A 38 -5.26 -10.96 11.80
N GLY A 39 -5.20 -11.37 13.07
CA GLY A 39 -4.04 -12.05 13.65
C GLY A 39 -3.75 -13.40 12.97
N THR A 40 -4.80 -14.19 12.70
CA THR A 40 -4.66 -15.46 11.97
C THR A 40 -4.17 -15.22 10.54
N THR A 41 -4.69 -14.20 9.87
CA THR A 41 -4.26 -13.80 8.52
C THR A 41 -2.78 -13.43 8.51
N MET A 42 -2.32 -12.61 9.47
CA MET A 42 -0.90 -12.26 9.62
C MET A 42 -0.03 -13.50 9.77
N LEU A 43 -0.37 -14.39 10.70
CA LEU A 43 0.39 -15.61 10.98
C LEU A 43 0.41 -16.56 9.75
N ALA A 44 -0.71 -16.71 9.06
CA ALA A 44 -0.81 -17.53 7.86
C ALA A 44 0.10 -16.98 6.74
N ILE A 45 0.07 -15.67 6.49
CA ILE A 45 0.93 -15.03 5.47
C ILE A 45 2.41 -15.23 5.81
N LEU A 46 2.80 -15.04 7.07
CA LEU A 46 4.18 -15.28 7.52
C LEU A 46 4.58 -16.75 7.36
N ALA A 47 3.72 -17.69 7.73
CA ALA A 47 3.96 -19.12 7.57
C ALA A 47 4.15 -19.50 6.09
N ILE A 48 3.28 -19.00 5.20
CA ILE A 48 3.37 -19.24 3.75
C ILE A 48 4.64 -18.60 3.17
N SER A 49 5.11 -17.47 3.72
CA SER A 49 6.33 -16.80 3.24
C SER A 49 7.57 -17.70 3.31
N PHE A 50 7.63 -18.66 4.24
CA PHE A 50 8.74 -19.61 4.36
C PHE A 50 8.85 -20.56 3.17
N LEU A 51 7.79 -20.71 2.36
CA LEU A 51 7.80 -21.49 1.12
C LEU A 51 8.47 -20.75 -0.05
N LYS A 52 8.85 -19.48 0.12
CA LYS A 52 9.54 -18.68 -0.90
C LYS A 52 10.97 -18.32 -0.43
N PRO A 53 11.93 -18.14 -1.34
CA PRO A 53 13.27 -17.63 -1.02
C PRO A 53 13.19 -16.27 -0.32
N ALA A 54 14.13 -15.99 0.61
CA ALA A 54 14.11 -14.76 1.41
C ALA A 54 14.07 -13.47 0.57
N SER A 55 14.76 -13.45 -0.59
CA SER A 55 14.79 -12.31 -1.52
C SER A 55 13.42 -11.96 -2.13
N ASN A 56 12.46 -12.88 -2.06
CA ASN A 56 11.16 -12.81 -2.76
C ASN A 56 9.98 -12.60 -1.80
N ARG A 57 10.24 -12.25 -0.54
CA ARG A 57 9.21 -12.18 0.51
C ARG A 57 8.59 -10.79 0.70
N LEU A 58 8.91 -9.80 -0.15
CA LEU A 58 8.46 -8.40 -0.01
C LEU A 58 6.96 -8.28 0.22
N PHE A 59 6.18 -8.90 -0.67
CA PHE A 59 4.73 -8.85 -0.62
C PHE A 59 4.15 -9.53 0.62
N TYR A 60 4.76 -10.64 1.06
CA TYR A 60 4.34 -11.32 2.29
C TYR A 60 4.56 -10.43 3.51
N TYR A 61 5.71 -9.75 3.61
CA TYR A 61 5.96 -8.84 4.71
C TYR A 61 5.00 -7.65 4.70
N ILE A 62 4.79 -6.99 3.56
CA ILE A 62 3.85 -5.86 3.47
C ILE A 62 2.42 -6.29 3.86
N LEU A 63 1.92 -7.41 3.34
CA LEU A 63 0.58 -7.90 3.71
C LEU A 63 0.50 -8.31 5.19
N SER A 64 1.56 -8.90 5.74
CA SER A 64 1.62 -9.23 7.17
C SER A 64 1.62 -7.97 8.05
N LEU A 65 2.29 -6.89 7.63
CA LEU A 65 2.26 -5.60 8.32
C LEU A 65 0.85 -4.99 8.32
N VAL A 66 0.16 -5.06 7.18
CA VAL A 66 -1.25 -4.62 7.07
C VAL A 66 -2.13 -5.40 8.05
N ALA A 67 -2.04 -6.73 8.05
CA ALA A 67 -2.83 -7.58 8.95
C ALA A 67 -2.46 -7.38 10.43
N PHE A 68 -1.18 -7.12 10.73
CA PHE A 68 -0.72 -6.81 12.10
C PHE A 68 -1.32 -5.51 12.62
N VAL A 69 -1.24 -4.43 11.84
CA VAL A 69 -1.82 -3.13 12.24
C VAL A 69 -3.33 -3.28 12.46
N ALA A 70 -4.03 -4.00 11.57
CA ALA A 70 -5.45 -4.27 11.70
C ALA A 70 -5.78 -5.08 12.96
N MET A 71 -4.97 -6.09 13.31
CA MET A 71 -5.13 -6.84 14.56
C MET A 71 -5.02 -5.92 15.78
N VAL A 72 -4.04 -5.01 15.80
CA VAL A 72 -3.80 -4.10 16.94
C VAL A 72 -4.90 -3.05 17.08
N GLU A 73 -5.36 -2.43 15.99
CA GLU A 73 -6.45 -1.45 16.07
C GLU A 73 -7.76 -2.12 16.52
N HIS A 74 -8.05 -3.33 16.03
CA HIS A 74 -9.26 -4.07 16.40
C HIS A 74 -9.18 -4.53 17.85
N TYR A 75 -8.00 -4.92 18.35
CA TYR A 75 -7.79 -5.16 19.77
C TYR A 75 -8.15 -3.92 20.61
N SER A 76 -7.67 -2.73 20.21
CA SER A 76 -7.99 -1.49 20.91
C SER A 76 -9.50 -1.25 20.95
N MET A 77 -10.17 -1.32 19.78
CA MET A 77 -11.59 -1.04 19.68
C MET A 77 -12.46 -2.10 20.38
N ALA A 78 -12.12 -3.39 20.26
CA ALA A 78 -12.75 -4.48 20.99
C ALA A 78 -12.62 -4.29 22.51
N SER A 79 -11.46 -3.79 22.96
CA SER A 79 -11.19 -3.50 24.37
C SER A 79 -11.84 -2.19 24.86
N ASN A 80 -12.61 -1.49 24.02
CA ASN A 80 -13.18 -0.17 24.31
C ASN A 80 -12.15 0.94 24.56
N LEU A 81 -11.02 0.88 23.85
CA LEU A 81 -9.92 1.83 23.89
C LEU A 81 -9.75 2.54 22.55
N GLY A 82 -9.16 3.74 22.57
CA GLY A 82 -8.85 4.47 21.33
C GLY A 82 -10.05 5.23 20.74
N TRP A 83 -10.93 5.74 21.60
CA TRP A 83 -12.07 6.57 21.21
C TRP A 83 -12.14 7.89 21.99
N VAL A 84 -12.98 8.82 21.52
CA VAL A 84 -13.28 10.10 22.17
C VAL A 84 -14.77 10.47 21.99
N PRO A 85 -15.44 11.10 22.98
CA PRO A 85 -16.83 11.55 22.85
C PRO A 85 -16.93 12.87 22.08
N ILE A 86 -17.58 12.86 20.92
CA ILE A 86 -17.81 14.04 20.07
C ILE A 86 -19.31 14.31 19.96
N ASP A 87 -19.70 15.58 20.07
CA ASP A 87 -21.12 15.97 19.93
C ASP A 87 -21.62 15.69 18.52
N VAL A 88 -22.79 15.07 18.42
CA VAL A 88 -23.39 14.76 17.12
C VAL A 88 -23.97 16.03 16.51
N GLU A 89 -23.78 16.20 15.20
CA GLU A 89 -24.42 17.29 14.44
C GLU A 89 -25.94 17.06 14.38
N TRP A 90 -26.34 15.82 14.05
CA TRP A 90 -27.74 15.42 13.98
C TRP A 90 -28.13 14.54 15.16
N ARG A 91 -28.92 15.11 16.06
CA ARG A 91 -29.62 14.35 17.08
C ARG A 91 -30.75 13.56 16.44
N ARG A 92 -30.84 12.28 16.80
CA ARG A 92 -31.87 11.36 16.29
C ARG A 92 -32.81 10.96 17.43
N SER A 93 -34.05 10.63 17.06
CA SER A 93 -35.08 10.18 18.00
C SER A 93 -35.05 8.68 18.28
N SER A 94 -34.43 7.88 17.40
CA SER A 94 -34.28 6.44 17.60
C SER A 94 -33.41 6.16 18.81
N HIS A 95 -33.87 5.27 19.71
CA HIS A 95 -33.16 4.89 20.93
C HIS A 95 -31.77 4.28 20.67
N LEU A 96 -31.49 3.80 19.46
CA LEU A 96 -30.18 3.25 19.09
C LEU A 96 -29.10 4.33 18.90
N VAL A 97 -29.51 5.56 18.57
CA VAL A 97 -28.62 6.67 18.18
C VAL A 97 -29.02 8.00 18.84
N SER A 98 -29.82 7.94 19.90
CA SER A 98 -30.25 9.10 20.69
C SER A 98 -29.19 9.46 21.73
N GLY A 99 -28.76 10.71 21.75
CA GLY A 99 -27.77 11.22 22.70
C GLY A 99 -27.21 12.57 22.26
N VAL A 100 -26.42 13.20 23.13
CA VAL A 100 -25.71 14.45 22.85
C VAL A 100 -24.42 14.18 22.09
N ASN A 101 -23.71 13.12 22.46
CA ASN A 101 -22.41 12.79 21.91
C ASN A 101 -22.30 11.30 21.54
N ARG A 102 -21.34 11.01 20.67
CA ARG A 102 -21.09 9.70 20.10
C ARG A 102 -19.65 9.29 20.29
N GLN A 103 -19.45 7.98 20.46
CA GLN A 103 -18.15 7.35 20.48
C GLN A 103 -17.51 7.45 19.09
N ILE A 104 -16.40 8.17 18.98
CA ILE A 104 -15.60 8.28 17.74
C ILE A 104 -14.29 7.54 17.94
N TRP A 105 -14.06 6.49 17.15
CA TRP A 105 -12.91 5.60 17.25
C TRP A 105 -11.69 6.15 16.50
N TRP A 106 -11.01 7.14 17.08
CA TRP A 106 -9.84 7.77 16.47
C TRP A 106 -8.73 6.76 16.14
N VAL A 107 -8.61 5.67 16.89
CA VAL A 107 -7.58 4.63 16.67
C VAL A 107 -7.71 3.94 15.31
N ARG A 108 -8.94 3.80 14.79
CA ARG A 108 -9.19 3.22 13.46
C ARG A 108 -8.45 3.98 12.37
N TYR A 109 -8.51 5.30 12.46
CA TYR A 109 -7.90 6.16 11.46
C TYR A 109 -6.38 6.16 11.56
N CYS A 110 -5.81 5.92 12.74
CA CYS A 110 -4.38 5.64 12.88
C CYS A 110 -3.99 4.34 12.17
N GLY A 111 -4.82 3.30 12.25
CA GLY A 111 -4.64 2.06 11.50
C GLY A 111 -4.74 2.30 9.99
N TRP A 112 -5.78 2.99 9.52
CA TRP A 112 -5.94 3.37 8.11
C TRP A 112 -4.75 4.17 7.56
N PHE A 113 -4.21 5.10 8.36
CA PHE A 113 -3.03 5.89 7.99
C PHE A 113 -1.80 5.02 7.70
N LEU A 114 -1.69 3.84 8.33
CA LEU A 114 -0.60 2.88 8.06
C LEU A 114 -1.00 1.86 6.97
N ILE A 115 -2.23 1.35 7.00
CA ILE A 115 -2.70 0.27 6.13
C ILE A 115 -2.89 0.73 4.69
N TRP A 116 -3.57 1.85 4.47
CA TRP A 116 -3.91 2.31 3.13
C TRP A 116 -2.70 2.65 2.24
N PRO A 117 -1.63 3.31 2.73
CA PRO A 117 -0.42 3.47 1.93
C PRO A 117 0.30 2.14 1.65
N LEU A 118 0.31 1.19 2.59
CA LEU A 118 0.90 -0.15 2.36
C LEU A 118 0.13 -0.93 1.27
N LEU A 119 -1.20 -0.88 1.29
CA LEU A 119 -2.05 -1.46 0.25
C LEU A 119 -1.89 -0.76 -1.11
N SER A 120 -1.72 0.57 -1.11
CA SER A 120 -1.42 1.31 -2.34
C SER A 120 -0.06 0.90 -2.91
N ALA A 121 0.96 0.82 -2.06
CA ALA A 121 2.30 0.46 -2.45
C ALA A 121 2.37 -0.95 -3.04
N ILE A 122 1.76 -1.94 -2.38
CA ILE A 122 1.84 -3.33 -2.86
C ILE A 122 1.17 -3.50 -4.24
N VAL A 123 0.02 -2.87 -4.47
CA VAL A 123 -0.70 -2.94 -5.76
C VAL A 123 0.10 -2.31 -6.88
N LEU A 124 0.77 -1.18 -6.63
CA LEU A 124 1.56 -0.47 -7.64
C LEU A 124 2.94 -1.11 -7.89
N LEU A 125 3.59 -1.60 -6.84
CA LEU A 125 4.85 -2.35 -6.95
C LEU A 125 4.67 -3.64 -7.74
N ALA A 126 3.54 -4.32 -7.59
CA ALA A 126 3.18 -5.50 -8.38
C ALA A 126 3.12 -5.27 -9.90
N SER A 127 3.00 -4.01 -10.33
CA SER A 127 3.02 -3.62 -11.74
C SER A 127 4.22 -2.75 -12.11
N VAL A 128 5.23 -2.67 -11.25
CA VAL A 128 6.50 -1.94 -11.50
C VAL A 128 6.24 -0.48 -11.93
N VAL A 129 5.24 0.14 -11.31
CA VAL A 129 4.91 1.55 -11.53
C VAL A 129 6.06 2.44 -10.99
N PRO A 130 6.40 3.56 -11.65
CA PRO A 130 7.49 4.43 -11.21
C PRO A 130 7.34 4.86 -9.74
N GLY A 131 8.43 4.80 -8.98
CA GLY A 131 8.42 5.02 -7.53
C GLY A 131 7.81 6.36 -7.10
N ILE A 132 7.94 7.42 -7.92
CA ILE A 132 7.30 8.71 -7.65
C ILE A 132 5.77 8.63 -7.64
N GLN A 133 5.17 7.81 -8.51
CA GLN A 133 3.72 7.58 -8.54
C GLN A 133 3.27 6.72 -7.36
N VAL A 134 4.11 5.75 -6.95
CA VAL A 134 3.89 4.97 -5.72
C VAL A 134 3.85 5.89 -4.51
N PHE A 135 4.87 6.74 -4.35
CA PHE A 135 4.96 7.70 -3.25
C PHE A 135 3.78 8.68 -3.24
N TRP A 136 3.43 9.22 -4.41
CA TRP A 136 2.27 10.11 -4.56
C TRP A 136 0.96 9.42 -4.15
N THR A 137 0.74 8.17 -4.54
CA THR A 137 -0.46 7.41 -4.17
C THR A 137 -0.49 7.07 -2.68
N CYS A 138 0.67 6.80 -2.08
CA CYS A 138 0.79 6.62 -0.62
C CYS A 138 0.47 7.93 0.12
N PHE A 139 0.95 9.07 -0.36
CA PHE A 139 0.62 10.38 0.22
C PHE A 139 -0.90 10.66 0.15
N LEU A 140 -1.53 10.39 -0.98
CA LEU A 140 -2.98 10.56 -1.13
C LEU A 140 -3.75 9.63 -0.17
N SER A 141 -3.36 8.37 -0.03
CA SER A 141 -4.03 7.44 0.88
C SER A 141 -3.82 7.79 2.36
N CYS A 142 -2.62 8.24 2.76
CA CYS A 142 -2.40 8.84 4.08
C CYS A 142 -3.31 10.06 4.30
N SER A 143 -3.43 10.92 3.30
CA SER A 143 -4.27 12.11 3.36
C SER A 143 -5.74 11.75 3.56
N MET A 144 -6.24 10.70 2.90
CA MET A 144 -7.61 10.20 3.13
C MET A 144 -7.85 9.85 4.60
N ALA A 145 -6.91 9.13 5.25
CA ALA A 145 -7.05 8.74 6.65
C ALA A 145 -7.05 9.97 7.59
N ILE A 146 -6.17 10.95 7.32
CA ILE A 146 -6.10 12.22 8.06
C ILE A 146 -7.42 13.01 7.91
N LEU A 147 -7.91 13.16 6.68
CA LEU A 147 -9.14 13.90 6.40
C LEU A 147 -10.34 13.23 7.11
N ALA A 148 -10.40 11.90 7.10
CA ALA A 148 -11.46 11.15 7.75
C ALA A 148 -11.44 11.31 9.28
N VAL A 149 -10.28 11.28 9.95
CA VAL A 149 -10.21 11.50 11.40
C VAL A 149 -10.52 12.94 11.79
N VAL A 150 -9.97 13.92 11.04
CA VAL A 150 -10.22 15.33 11.33
C VAL A 150 -11.70 15.63 11.14
N GLY A 151 -12.32 15.13 10.08
CA GLY A 151 -13.78 15.21 9.91
C GLY A 151 -14.54 14.58 11.08
N ALA A 152 -14.10 13.43 11.58
CA ALA A 152 -14.83 12.68 12.61
C ALA A 152 -14.85 13.40 13.97
N VAL A 153 -13.82 14.20 14.25
CA VAL A 153 -13.71 14.97 15.51
C VAL A 153 -14.27 16.39 15.42
N VAL A 154 -14.67 16.84 14.23
CA VAL A 154 -15.32 18.14 14.03
C VAL A 154 -16.81 18.03 14.37
N ARG A 155 -17.28 18.92 15.25
CA ARG A 155 -18.67 18.96 15.73
C ARG A 155 -19.61 19.72 14.79
N THR A 156 -19.07 20.69 14.07
CA THR A 156 -19.82 21.55 13.14
C THR A 156 -19.99 20.87 11.79
N ASP A 157 -20.86 21.44 10.97
CA ASP A 157 -21.07 21.10 9.55
C ASP A 157 -19.79 21.16 8.69
N TYR A 158 -18.77 21.93 9.10
CA TYR A 158 -17.44 21.92 8.49
C TYR A 158 -16.79 20.53 8.33
N LYS A 159 -17.25 19.49 9.07
CA LYS A 159 -16.81 18.11 8.88
C LYS A 159 -16.98 17.63 7.42
N TRP A 160 -18.01 18.13 6.73
CA TRP A 160 -18.31 17.75 5.35
C TRP A 160 -17.32 18.31 4.33
N GLY A 161 -16.59 19.37 4.67
CA GLY A 161 -15.45 19.84 3.87
C GLY A 161 -14.34 18.79 3.81
N TYR A 162 -13.95 18.23 4.96
CA TYR A 162 -12.99 17.13 5.04
C TYR A 162 -13.47 15.88 4.30
N TYR A 163 -14.75 15.56 4.43
CA TYR A 163 -15.38 14.48 3.66
C TYR A 163 -15.26 14.71 2.15
N GLY A 164 -15.55 15.91 1.65
CA GLY A 164 -15.38 16.26 0.24
C GLY A 164 -13.94 16.10 -0.26
N PHE A 165 -12.96 16.59 0.50
CA PHE A 165 -11.54 16.40 0.18
C PHE A 165 -11.11 14.93 0.21
N TRP A 166 -11.68 14.13 1.11
CA TRP A 166 -11.44 12.69 1.17
C TRP A 166 -11.94 12.01 -0.11
N ILE A 167 -13.19 12.27 -0.52
CA ILE A 167 -13.75 11.74 -1.78
C ILE A 167 -12.89 12.15 -2.98
N TRP A 168 -12.39 13.39 -3.01
CA TRP A 168 -11.48 13.86 -4.06
C TRP A 168 -10.18 13.06 -4.11
N CYS A 169 -9.55 12.80 -2.95
CA CYS A 169 -8.36 11.95 -2.87
C CYS A 169 -8.64 10.53 -3.38
N TRP A 170 -9.79 9.95 -3.01
CA TRP A 170 -10.20 8.62 -3.47
C TRP A 170 -10.36 8.55 -5.00
N LEU A 171 -10.91 9.59 -5.64
CA LEU A 171 -11.01 9.67 -7.11
C LEU A 171 -9.63 9.73 -7.78
N LEU A 172 -8.71 10.53 -7.23
CA LEU A 172 -7.33 10.63 -7.72
C LEU A 172 -6.59 9.28 -7.58
N ILE A 173 -6.79 8.58 -6.46
CA ILE A 173 -6.25 7.23 -6.27
C ILE A 173 -6.88 6.25 -7.26
N GLY A 174 -8.15 6.41 -7.62
CA GLY A 174 -8.78 5.63 -8.69
C GLY A 174 -8.02 5.70 -10.01
N TYR A 175 -7.60 6.91 -10.43
CA TYR A 175 -6.74 7.06 -11.59
C TYR A 175 -5.40 6.32 -11.41
N GLN A 176 -4.77 6.49 -10.24
CA GLN A 176 -3.45 5.92 -9.95
C GLN A 176 -3.44 4.40 -9.83
N LEU A 177 -4.52 3.79 -9.32
CA LEU A 177 -4.63 2.34 -9.18
C LEU A 177 -5.20 1.66 -10.43
N ILE A 178 -6.19 2.28 -11.10
CA ILE A 178 -6.94 1.58 -12.16
C ILE A 178 -6.44 1.93 -13.56
N TRP A 179 -6.10 3.19 -13.83
CA TRP A 179 -5.82 3.66 -15.18
C TRP A 179 -4.33 3.72 -15.49
N LEU A 180 -3.56 4.39 -14.64
CA LEU A 180 -2.13 4.60 -14.84
C LEU A 180 -1.34 3.27 -14.96
N PRO A 181 -1.57 2.23 -14.13
CA PRO A 181 -0.74 1.04 -14.14
C PRO A 181 -1.00 0.10 -15.32
N ARG A 182 -2.10 0.27 -16.07
CA ARG A 182 -2.53 -0.68 -17.12
C ARG A 182 -1.45 -0.98 -18.13
N LYS A 183 -0.76 0.06 -18.62
CA LYS A 183 0.32 -0.08 -19.61
C LYS A 183 1.55 -0.77 -19.00
N PHE A 184 1.89 -0.46 -17.76
CA PHE A 184 3.00 -1.09 -17.04
C PHE A 184 2.73 -2.58 -16.80
N ALA A 185 1.54 -2.92 -16.31
CA ALA A 185 1.14 -4.30 -16.05
C ALA A 185 1.07 -5.14 -17.33
N LEU A 186 0.51 -4.58 -18.42
CA LEU A 186 0.44 -5.26 -19.73
C LEU A 186 1.83 -5.51 -20.33
N ALA A 187 2.78 -4.61 -20.14
CA ALA A 187 4.16 -4.78 -20.59
C ALA A 187 4.86 -5.96 -19.87
N LEU A 188 4.44 -6.27 -18.64
CA LEU A 188 4.97 -7.39 -17.86
C LEU A 188 4.33 -8.72 -18.25
N GLY A 189 3.06 -8.73 -18.68
CA GLY A 189 2.35 -9.92 -19.16
C GLY A 189 0.85 -9.88 -18.86
N LYS A 190 0.08 -10.74 -19.55
CA LYS A 190 -1.38 -10.82 -19.37
C LYS A 190 -1.78 -11.30 -17.97
N ASP A 191 -0.98 -12.17 -17.38
CA ASP A 191 -1.12 -12.68 -16.02
C ASP A 191 -0.96 -11.56 -14.97
N VAL A 192 0.08 -10.73 -15.10
CA VAL A 192 0.32 -9.57 -14.23
C VAL A 192 -0.78 -8.54 -14.40
N ALA A 193 -1.18 -8.24 -15.64
CA ALA A 193 -2.28 -7.32 -15.92
C ALA A 193 -3.60 -7.80 -15.32
N PHE A 194 -3.90 -9.10 -15.38
CA PHE A 194 -5.09 -9.68 -14.74
C PHE A 194 -5.03 -9.53 -13.21
N ALA A 195 -3.93 -9.96 -12.59
CA ALA A 195 -3.75 -9.90 -11.14
C ALA A 195 -3.87 -8.46 -10.61
N HIS A 196 -3.23 -7.51 -11.30
CA HIS A 196 -3.31 -6.10 -10.95
C HIS A 196 -4.71 -5.53 -11.12
N ASN A 197 -5.34 -5.68 -12.29
CA ASN A 197 -6.64 -5.05 -12.57
C ASN A 197 -7.74 -5.52 -11.61
N ILE A 198 -7.77 -6.82 -11.28
CA ILE A 198 -8.73 -7.35 -10.31
C ILE A 198 -8.46 -6.80 -8.92
N THR A 199 -7.21 -6.84 -8.45
CA THR A 199 -6.84 -6.34 -7.12
C THR A 199 -7.11 -4.84 -6.99
N ALA A 200 -6.66 -4.03 -7.95
CA ALA A 200 -6.82 -2.58 -7.95
C ALA A 200 -8.30 -2.17 -8.00
N GLY A 201 -9.10 -2.81 -8.86
CA GLY A 201 -10.54 -2.57 -8.94
C GLY A 201 -11.26 -2.96 -7.65
N TRP A 202 -10.92 -4.10 -7.07
CA TRP A 202 -11.47 -4.57 -5.79
C TRP A 202 -11.18 -3.61 -4.64
N VAL A 203 -9.91 -3.22 -4.46
CA VAL A 203 -9.49 -2.29 -3.40
C VAL A 203 -10.16 -0.92 -3.59
N TRP A 204 -10.16 -0.37 -4.80
CA TRP A 204 -10.77 0.93 -5.06
C TRP A 204 -12.28 0.95 -4.80
N MET A 205 -12.98 -0.13 -5.20
CA MET A 205 -14.40 -0.31 -4.93
C MET A 205 -14.67 -0.43 -3.42
N LEU A 206 -13.90 -1.25 -2.70
CA LEU A 206 -14.06 -1.36 -1.24
C LEU A 206 -13.82 -0.01 -0.56
N TRP A 207 -12.81 0.74 -0.98
CA TRP A 207 -12.50 2.08 -0.45
C TRP A 207 -13.61 3.10 -0.66
N MET A 208 -14.52 2.90 -1.64
CA MET A 208 -15.73 3.70 -1.78
C MET A 208 -16.75 3.45 -0.65
N LEU A 209 -16.78 2.23 -0.10
CA LEU A 209 -17.73 1.86 0.95
C LEU A 209 -17.35 2.42 2.32
N TYR A 210 -16.06 2.71 2.56
CA TYR A 210 -15.60 3.34 3.80
C TYR A 210 -16.19 4.75 4.03
N PRO A 211 -16.13 5.71 3.08
CA PRO A 211 -16.78 7.00 3.26
C PRO A 211 -18.30 6.89 3.30
N ILE A 212 -18.91 5.91 2.64
CA ILE A 212 -20.36 5.65 2.79
C ILE A 212 -20.66 5.28 4.25
N CYS A 213 -19.91 4.33 4.83
CA CYS A 213 -20.05 3.96 6.23
C CYS A 213 -19.87 5.20 7.11
N TRP A 214 -18.76 5.92 6.95
CA TRP A 214 -18.45 7.14 7.69
C TRP A 214 -19.57 8.18 7.63
N GLY A 215 -20.14 8.40 6.44
CA GLY A 215 -21.22 9.36 6.22
C GLY A 215 -22.49 9.00 6.96
N VAL A 216 -22.80 7.70 7.11
CA VAL A 216 -23.99 7.24 7.86
C VAL A 216 -23.72 7.02 9.35
N SER A 217 -22.47 6.81 9.79
CA SER A 217 -22.11 6.69 11.21
C SER A 217 -21.58 7.99 11.81
N GLU A 218 -20.29 8.30 11.68
CA GLU A 218 -19.62 9.41 12.35
C GLU A 218 -20.10 10.79 11.87
N GLY A 219 -20.38 10.90 10.58
CA GLY A 219 -20.97 12.11 9.99
C GLY A 219 -22.43 12.24 10.40
N GLY A 220 -23.29 11.41 9.80
CA GLY A 220 -24.75 11.53 9.83
C GLY A 220 -25.45 11.05 11.10
N ASN A 221 -24.76 10.30 11.97
CA ASN A 221 -25.34 9.65 13.15
C ASN A 221 -26.64 8.88 12.81
N VAL A 222 -26.66 8.16 11.69
CA VAL A 222 -27.81 7.37 11.23
C VAL A 222 -27.76 5.94 11.77
N ILE A 223 -26.57 5.35 11.84
CA ILE A 223 -26.36 3.99 12.37
C ILE A 223 -25.61 4.01 13.72
N PRO A 224 -25.97 3.12 14.65
CA PRO A 224 -25.31 3.04 15.96
C PRO A 224 -23.87 2.50 15.85
N PRO A 225 -23.01 2.74 16.87
CA PRO A 225 -21.64 2.24 16.91
C PRO A 225 -21.50 0.72 16.71
N ASP A 226 -22.45 -0.09 17.19
CA ASP A 226 -22.46 -1.55 16.92
C ASP A 226 -22.63 -1.86 15.42
N SER A 227 -23.51 -1.13 14.72
CA SER A 227 -23.72 -1.32 13.28
C SER A 227 -22.56 -0.78 12.46
N GLU A 228 -21.95 0.32 12.90
CA GLU A 228 -20.68 0.83 12.38
C GLU A 228 -19.58 -0.25 12.48
N PHE A 229 -19.46 -0.91 13.63
CA PHE A 229 -18.51 -1.99 13.83
C PHE A 229 -18.75 -3.17 12.88
N ILE A 230 -20.00 -3.59 12.70
CA ILE A 230 -20.34 -4.64 11.75
C ILE A 230 -19.95 -4.22 10.33
N PHE A 231 -20.29 -3.00 9.91
CA PHE A 231 -19.99 -2.51 8.57
C PHE A 231 -18.49 -2.46 8.31
N TYR A 232 -17.72 -1.71 9.11
CA TYR A 232 -16.26 -1.63 8.92
C TYR A 232 -15.59 -3.00 9.07
N GLY A 233 -16.00 -3.82 10.05
CA GLY A 233 -15.39 -5.14 10.24
C GLY A 233 -15.56 -6.07 9.04
N ILE A 234 -16.71 -6.02 8.34
CA ILE A 234 -16.90 -6.75 7.08
C ILE A 234 -15.99 -6.17 5.99
N LEU A 235 -15.92 -4.83 5.87
CA LEU A 235 -15.04 -4.19 4.89
C LEU A 235 -13.57 -4.53 5.13
N ASP A 236 -13.12 -4.56 6.38
CA ASP A 236 -11.74 -4.89 6.74
C ASP A 236 -11.44 -6.37 6.43
N CYS A 237 -12.39 -7.29 6.68
CA CYS A 237 -12.24 -8.70 6.29
C CYS A 237 -12.14 -8.87 4.76
N CYS A 238 -12.90 -8.10 4.00
CA CYS A 238 -12.80 -8.07 2.54
C CYS A 238 -11.49 -7.43 2.06
N LEU A 239 -11.05 -6.37 2.72
CA LEU A 239 -9.91 -5.57 2.31
C LEU A 239 -8.58 -6.27 2.65
N ILE A 240 -8.51 -6.99 3.77
CA ILE A 240 -7.25 -7.53 4.29
C ILE A 240 -7.12 -9.03 4.01
N PRO A 241 -7.85 -9.96 4.66
CA PRO A 241 -7.70 -11.39 4.39
C PRO A 241 -8.04 -11.77 2.95
N ILE A 242 -9.18 -11.32 2.43
CA ILE A 242 -9.63 -11.73 1.08
C ILE A 242 -8.68 -11.17 0.01
N THR A 243 -8.34 -9.87 0.08
CA THR A 243 -7.36 -9.28 -0.85
C THR A 243 -5.99 -9.95 -0.72
N SER A 244 -5.50 -10.23 0.50
CA SER A 244 -4.20 -10.87 0.69
C SER A 244 -4.17 -12.28 0.10
N ALA A 245 -5.22 -13.08 0.34
CA ALA A 245 -5.33 -14.42 -0.22
C ALA A 245 -5.35 -14.40 -1.75
N PHE A 246 -6.18 -13.54 -2.35
CA PHE A 246 -6.24 -13.38 -3.80
C PHE A 246 -4.92 -12.86 -4.38
N PHE A 247 -4.31 -11.86 -3.75
CA PHE A 247 -3.06 -11.26 -4.19
C PHE A 247 -1.93 -12.30 -4.19
N LEU A 248 -1.74 -13.02 -3.08
CA LEU A 248 -0.70 -14.05 -2.99
C LEU A 248 -0.95 -15.22 -3.95
N PHE A 249 -2.21 -15.62 -4.13
CA PHE A 249 -2.57 -16.67 -5.08
C PHE A 249 -2.27 -16.26 -6.52
N SER A 250 -2.70 -15.06 -6.94
CA SER A 250 -2.48 -14.55 -8.30
C SER A 250 -1.01 -14.29 -8.61
N HIS A 251 -0.18 -13.99 -7.61
CA HIS A 251 1.26 -13.79 -7.76
C HIS A 251 2.09 -15.05 -7.48
N TRP A 252 1.46 -16.20 -7.20
CA TRP A 252 2.18 -17.40 -6.78
C TRP A 252 3.18 -17.91 -7.83
N THR A 253 2.82 -17.77 -9.11
CA THR A 253 3.57 -18.24 -10.29
C THR A 253 4.32 -17.13 -11.02
N ILE A 254 4.10 -15.87 -10.66
CA ILE A 254 4.77 -14.73 -11.29
C ILE A 254 6.20 -14.67 -10.75
N ASP A 255 7.18 -14.86 -11.64
CA ASP A 255 8.59 -14.78 -11.26
C ASP A 255 8.93 -13.36 -10.72
N PRO A 256 9.37 -13.23 -9.47
CA PRO A 256 9.78 -11.96 -8.89
C PRO A 256 10.88 -11.23 -9.71
N ALA A 257 11.68 -11.95 -10.49
CA ALA A 257 12.66 -11.35 -11.39
C ALA A 257 12.00 -10.48 -12.47
N ARG A 258 10.79 -10.84 -12.96
CA ARG A 258 10.01 -10.00 -13.91
C ARG A 258 9.63 -8.66 -13.31
N LEU A 259 9.49 -8.58 -11.98
CA LEU A 259 9.12 -7.37 -11.28
C LEU A 259 10.33 -6.49 -10.92
N GLY A 260 11.55 -7.01 -11.02
CA GLY A 260 12.76 -6.30 -10.59
C GLY A 260 12.82 -6.04 -9.07
N LEU A 261 11.94 -6.68 -8.28
CA LEU A 261 11.80 -6.47 -6.84
C LEU A 261 12.57 -7.52 -6.03
N LYS A 262 13.83 -7.79 -6.39
CA LYS A 262 14.70 -8.70 -5.63
C LYS A 262 15.32 -7.93 -4.46
N MET A 263 15.06 -8.36 -3.23
CA MET A 263 15.79 -7.83 -2.08
C MET A 263 17.21 -8.38 -2.03
N ARG A 264 18.15 -7.52 -1.63
CA ARG A 264 19.53 -7.92 -1.37
C ARG A 264 19.58 -8.87 -0.17
N THR A 265 20.35 -9.93 -0.30
CA THR A 265 20.71 -10.90 0.74
C THR A 265 22.20 -10.76 1.11
N TYR A 266 22.64 -11.41 2.19
CA TYR A 266 24.04 -11.37 2.63
C TYR A 266 25.03 -11.87 1.57
N ASP A 267 24.56 -12.78 0.71
CA ASP A 267 25.36 -13.40 -0.34
C ASP A 267 25.43 -12.55 -1.63
N ASP A 268 24.63 -11.49 -1.75
CA ASP A 268 24.67 -10.63 -2.94
C ASP A 268 25.87 -9.66 -2.84
N PRO A 269 26.72 -9.56 -3.88
CA PRO A 269 27.93 -8.74 -3.85
C PRO A 269 27.57 -7.26 -3.66
N LEU A 270 28.32 -6.58 -2.78
CA LEU A 270 28.29 -5.12 -2.71
C LEU A 270 29.07 -4.60 -3.93
N ASN A 271 28.39 -3.95 -4.87
CA ASN A 271 29.06 -3.13 -5.88
C ASN A 271 29.65 -1.88 -5.20
N ILE A 272 30.72 -2.08 -4.44
CA ILE A 272 31.61 -1.00 -4.01
C ILE A 272 32.40 -0.64 -5.26
N HIS A 273 31.88 0.30 -6.05
CA HIS A 273 32.71 0.99 -7.02
C HIS A 273 33.75 1.80 -6.23
N SER A 274 34.87 1.16 -5.89
CA SER A 274 36.14 1.88 -5.75
C SER A 274 36.50 2.34 -7.15
N THR A 275 36.25 3.61 -7.41
CA THR A 275 36.96 4.42 -8.41
C THR A 275 38.45 4.47 -8.05
N SER A 276 39.15 3.35 -8.19
CA SER A 276 40.60 3.32 -8.23
C SER A 276 41.01 2.31 -9.29
N ASN A 277 41.72 2.80 -10.31
CA ASN A 277 42.38 2.08 -11.40
C ASN A 277 41.56 1.91 -12.68
N GLN A 278 41.04 3.02 -13.22
CA GLN A 278 41.35 3.29 -14.62
C GLN A 278 42.73 3.95 -14.65
N GLU A 279 43.77 3.13 -14.50
CA GLU A 279 45.11 3.55 -14.87
C GLU A 279 45.10 3.82 -16.37
N LYS A 280 45.42 5.06 -16.70
CA LYS A 280 45.53 5.63 -18.03
C LYS A 280 46.54 4.79 -18.83
N MET A 281 46.07 3.85 -19.66
CA MET A 281 46.93 3.23 -20.67
C MET A 281 47.25 4.29 -21.73
N ALA A 282 48.40 4.94 -21.56
CA ALA A 282 49.05 5.68 -22.62
C ALA A 282 49.42 4.71 -23.76
N PRO A 283 49.26 5.09 -25.04
CA PRO A 283 49.75 4.26 -26.13
C PRO A 283 51.28 4.30 -26.12
N ARG A 284 51.90 3.17 -25.77
CA ARG A 284 53.34 2.97 -25.88
C ARG A 284 53.65 2.61 -27.33
N GLY A 285 54.32 3.51 -28.04
CA GLY A 285 54.73 3.32 -29.43
C GLY A 285 55.54 2.04 -29.62
N GLN A 286 55.21 1.28 -30.66
CA GLN A 286 56.03 0.19 -31.16
C GLN A 286 56.95 0.72 -32.25
N THR A 287 58.23 0.82 -31.90
CA THR A 287 59.37 0.74 -32.82
C THR A 287 59.84 -0.72 -32.81
N GLU A 288 59.65 -1.42 -33.92
CA GLU A 288 60.41 -2.59 -34.37
C GLU A 288 60.46 -2.47 -35.90
N GLY A 289 61.58 -2.53 -36.60
CA GLY A 289 62.75 -3.38 -36.40
C GLY A 289 62.93 -4.13 -37.72
N ILE A 290 63.75 -3.58 -38.61
CA ILE A 290 64.00 -4.06 -39.97
C ILE A 290 64.74 -5.40 -39.92
N THR A 291 64.15 -6.44 -40.51
CA THR A 291 64.89 -7.57 -41.10
C THR A 291 64.09 -8.16 -42.25
N GLU A 292 64.53 -7.92 -43.48
CA GLU A 292 64.30 -8.88 -44.57
C GLU A 292 65.49 -8.84 -45.55
N ALA A 293 66.00 -10.04 -45.81
CA ALA A 293 67.11 -10.33 -46.69
C ALA A 293 66.70 -10.16 -48.16
N GLY A 294 67.68 -9.80 -49.00
CA GLY A 294 67.43 -9.34 -50.36
C GLY A 294 66.98 -10.40 -51.34
N ASP A 295 66.45 -9.91 -52.47
CA ASP A 295 66.87 -10.39 -53.78
C ASP A 295 66.72 -9.27 -54.81
N ALA A 296 67.53 -9.36 -55.85
CA ALA A 296 67.81 -8.34 -56.83
C ALA A 296 66.72 -8.16 -57.90
N SER A 297 66.91 -7.09 -58.69
CA SER A 297 66.63 -7.03 -60.13
C SER A 297 65.28 -6.45 -60.64
N GLN A 298 65.41 -5.21 -61.12
CA GLN A 298 64.96 -4.69 -62.44
C GLN A 298 63.46 -4.44 -62.77
N ARG A 299 63.23 -3.19 -63.23
CA ARG A 299 62.32 -2.70 -64.32
C ARG A 299 60.80 -2.94 -64.12
N ALA A 300 59.86 -2.09 -64.51
CA ALA A 300 59.73 -0.77 -65.14
C ALA A 300 58.21 -0.39 -65.02
N PRO A 301 57.78 0.84 -65.35
CA PRO A 301 56.57 1.48 -64.81
C PRO A 301 55.38 1.56 -65.79
N VAL A 302 54.14 1.72 -65.29
CA VAL A 302 52.93 2.16 -66.06
C VAL A 302 51.90 2.73 -65.06
N THR A 303 51.86 4.05 -64.83
CA THR A 303 50.90 5.09 -65.33
C THR A 303 49.46 4.99 -64.81
N GLU A 304 49.02 6.02 -64.07
CA GLU A 304 47.97 7.01 -64.44
C GLU A 304 46.56 6.52 -64.06
N GLY A 305 45.61 7.31 -63.59
CA GLY A 305 45.46 8.74 -63.36
C GLY A 305 44.28 8.88 -62.38
N GLU A 306 44.33 9.84 -61.48
CA GLU A 306 43.65 11.14 -61.61
C GLU A 306 42.33 11.16 -60.80
N VAL A 307 42.39 12.03 -59.78
CA VAL A 307 41.33 12.61 -58.92
C VAL A 307 40.44 13.52 -59.80
N PRO A 308 39.56 14.42 -59.30
CA PRO A 308 38.80 14.58 -58.05
C PRO A 308 37.28 14.74 -58.40
N ALA A 309 36.31 15.13 -57.56
CA ALA A 309 36.29 16.29 -56.68
C ALA A 309 34.95 16.41 -55.91
N THR A 310 35.09 16.92 -54.68
CA THR A 310 34.34 18.05 -54.08
C THR A 310 32.82 17.99 -53.83
N THR A 311 32.52 17.90 -52.53
CA THR A 311 31.74 18.86 -51.69
C THR A 311 30.46 19.49 -52.24
N ALA A 312 29.35 19.24 -51.54
CA ALA A 312 28.63 20.22 -50.72
C ALA A 312 27.81 19.48 -49.65
#